data_AF-A0A2M7YGX7-F1
#
_entry.id   AF-A0A2M7YGX7-F1
#
_cell.length_a   1.000
_cell.length_b   1.000
_cell.length_c   1.000
_cell.angle_alpha   90.00
_cell.angle_beta   90.00
_cell.angle_gamma   90.00
#
_symmetry.space_group_name_H-M   'P 1'
#
loop_
_entity.id
_entity.type
_entity.pdbx_description
1 polymer ?
#
loop_
_entity_poly.entity_id
_entity_poly.type
_entity_poly.pdbx_seq_one_letter_code
_entity_poly.pdbx_strand_id
1 'polypeptide(L)' 'MNGYIEPMAKRMVDLLKINSLQLKEIILVTRENQKIENQSSDNYLKINHQYLLVYEIKRY' A
#
# COMPACT_ATOMS: atom_id res chain seq x y z
N MET A 1 23.06 5.05 8.49
CA MET A 1 21.90 4.68 7.65
C MET A 1 20.69 5.43 8.20
N ASN A 2 20.21 6.44 7.49
CA ASN A 2 19.06 7.22 7.95
C ASN A 2 17.81 6.36 7.72
N GLY A 3 17.21 5.85 8.80
CA GLY A 3 16.03 5.00 8.78
C GLY A 3 14.78 5.75 8.30
N TYR A 4 14.78 6.17 7.05
CA TYR A 4 13.64 6.82 6.42
C TYR A 4 12.55 5.79 6.19
N ILE A 5 11.48 5.92 6.96
CA ILE A 5 10.24 5.21 6.70
C ILE A 5 9.52 5.98 5.59
N GLU A 6 9.47 5.40 4.40
CA GLU A 6 8.68 5.95 3.31
C GLU A 6 7.23 5.47 3.42
N PRO A 7 6.23 6.37 3.49
CA PRO A 7 4.84 5.96 3.55
C PRO A 7 4.38 5.39 2.20
N MET A 8 4.33 4.05 2.10
CA MET A 8 3.99 3.35 0.86
C MET A 8 2.65 3.79 0.27
N ALA A 9 1.64 4.03 1.10
CA ALA A 9 0.35 4.55 0.65
C ALA A 9 0.49 5.91 -0.05
N LYS A 10 1.25 6.84 0.54
CA LYS A 10 1.51 8.16 -0.06
C LYS A 10 2.24 8.03 -1.40
N ARG A 11 3.28 7.19 -1.46
CA ARG A 11 4.01 6.91 -2.69
C ARG A 11 3.10 6.34 -3.78
N MET A 12 2.21 5.40 -3.44
CA MET A 12 1.25 4.83 -4.38
C MET A 12 0.29 5.90 -4.91
N VAL A 13 -0.25 6.76 -4.04
CA VAL A 13 -1.14 7.86 -4.47
C VAL A 13 -0.42 8.87 -5.37
N ASP A 14 0.82 9.22 -5.04
CA ASP A 14 1.62 10.14 -5.85
C ASP A 14 1.96 9.56 -7.22
N LEU A 15 2.27 8.26 -7.31
CA LEU A 15 2.51 7.55 -8.56
C LEU A 15 1.25 7.38 -9.41
N LEU A 16 0.10 7.15 -8.76
CA LEU A 16 -1.18 6.86 -9.41
C LEU A 16 -2.05 8.11 -9.57
N LYS A 17 -1.45 9.30 -9.69
CA LYS A 17 -2.16 10.55 -10.01
C LYS A 17 -2.80 10.44 -11.40
N ILE A 18 -4.06 10.03 -11.42
CA ILE A 18 -4.89 9.96 -12.62
C ILE A 18 -5.83 11.16 -12.58
N ASN A 19 -5.65 12.11 -13.51
CA ASN A 19 -6.31 13.41 -13.46
C ASN A 19 -7.85 13.34 -13.44
N SER A 20 -8.44 12.29 -14.04
CA SER A 20 -9.89 12.06 -14.13
C SER A 20 -10.49 11.28 -12.95
N LEU A 21 -9.65 10.79 -12.04
CA LEU A 21 -10.05 9.94 -10.92
C LEU A 21 -9.68 10.59 -9.58
N GLN A 22 -10.54 10.41 -8.59
CA GLN A 22 -10.29 10.80 -7.20
C GLN A 22 -10.22 9.52 -6.36
N LEU A 23 -9.16 9.38 -5.56
CA LEU A 23 -9.05 8.26 -4.63
C LEU A 23 -10.13 8.41 -3.57
N LYS A 24 -11.00 7.41 -3.47
CA LYS A 24 -12.12 7.40 -2.52
C LYS A 24 -11.79 6.58 -1.27
N GLU A 25 -11.15 5.44 -1.46
CA GLU A 25 -10.89 4.48 -0.39
C GLU A 25 -9.64 3.65 -0.67
N ILE A 26 -8.94 3.27 0.41
CA ILE A 26 -7.84 2.30 0.40
C ILE A 26 -8.28 1.13 1.26
N ILE A 27 -8.47 -0.04 0.65
CA ILE A 27 -8.86 -1.26 1.36
C ILE A 27 -7.61 -2.12 1.56
N LEU A 28 -7.28 -2.41 2.82
CA LEU A 28 -6.21 -3.32 3.17
C LEU A 28 -6.75 -4.75 3.19
N VAL A 29 -6.25 -5.59 2.28
CA VAL A 29 -6.64 -7.01 2.23
C VAL A 29 -5.74 -7.77 3.20
N THR A 30 -6.30 -8.16 4.34
CA THR A 30 -5.66 -9.10 5.26
C THR A 30 -6.26 -10.49 5.04
N ARG A 31 -5.41 -11.53 5.04
CA ARG A 31 -5.90 -12.92 5.07
C ARG A 31 -5.90 -13.38 6.51
N GLU A 32 -7.04 -13.83 7.00
CA GLU A 32 -7.30 -14.14 8.43
C GLU A 32 -6.34 -15.17 9.04
N ASN A 33 -5.59 -15.93 8.24
CA ASN A 33 -4.64 -16.95 8.72
C ASN A 33 -3.33 -17.00 7.94
N GLN A 34 -2.92 -15.93 7.25
CA GLN A 34 -1.52 -15.84 6.86
C GLN A 34 -0.72 -15.60 8.14
N LYS A 35 -0.16 -16.67 8.70
CA LYS A 35 1.13 -16.57 9.38
C LYS A 35 1.97 -15.76 8.41
N ILE A 36 2.18 -14.47 8.72
CA ILE A 36 3.21 -13.71 8.05
C ILE A 36 4.41 -14.60 8.28
N GLU A 37 4.85 -15.25 7.22
CA GLU A 37 6.09 -15.97 7.23
C GLU A 37 7.11 -14.86 7.42
N ASN A 38 7.31 -14.49 8.69
CA ASN A 38 8.49 -13.86 9.21
C ASN A 38 9.58 -14.91 9.04
N GLN A 39 9.84 -15.29 7.79
CA GLN A 39 11.09 -15.87 7.39
C GLN A 39 12.07 -14.80 7.81
N SER A 40 12.72 -15.06 8.93
CA SER A 40 13.86 -14.32 9.43
C SER A 40 14.94 -14.39 8.36
N SER A 41 14.81 -13.58 7.31
CA SER A 41 15.96 -13.19 6.52
C SER A 41 16.77 -12.33 7.46
N ASP A 42 17.93 -12.86 7.84
CA ASP A 42 18.80 -12.52 8.97
C ASP A 42 19.15 -11.03 9.17
N ASN A 43 18.65 -10.12 8.33
CA ASN A 43 18.89 -8.67 8.44
C ASN A 43 17.70 -7.76 8.06
N TYR A 44 16.58 -8.26 7.53
CA TYR A 44 15.46 -7.40 7.06
C TYR A 44 14.09 -8.05 7.26
N LEU A 45 13.12 -7.25 7.74
CA LEU A 45 11.71 -7.66 7.83
C LEU A 45 11.04 -7.49 6.45
N LYS A 46 10.65 -8.60 5.82
CA LYS A 46 9.91 -8.57 4.55
C LYS A 46 8.41 -8.64 4.84
N ILE A 47 7.71 -7.51 4.72
CA ILE A 47 6.25 -7.45 4.84
C ILE A 47 5.62 -7.28 3.46
N ASN A 48 4.78 -8.23 3.05
CA ASN A 48 3.95 -8.08 1.86
C ASN A 48 2.57 -7.58 2.27
N HIS A 49 2.16 -6.40 1.80
CA HIS A 49 0.82 -5.86 1.99
C HIS A 49 0.06 -5.83 0.66
N GLN A 50 -1.20 -6.27 0.68
CA GLN A 50 -2.10 -6.21 -0.46
C GLN A 50 -3.10 -5.08 -0.26
N TYR A 51 -3.15 -4.15 -1.20
CA TYR A 51 -4.06 -3.01 -1.19
C TYR A 51 -4.98 -3.06 -2.41
N LEU A 52 -6.25 -2.77 -2.20
CA LEU A 52 -7.19 -2.44 -3.26
C LEU A 52 -7.48 -0.93 -3.19
N LEU A 53 -7.18 -0.22 -4.28
CA LEU A 53 -7.40 1.21 -4.39
C LEU A 53 -8.72 1.45 -5.13
N VAL A 54 -9.66 2.13 -4.49
CA VAL A 54 -10.96 2.44 -5.07
C VAL A 54 -10.98 3.91 -5.48
N TYR A 55 -11.28 4.13 -6.75
CA TYR A 55 -11.34 5.45 -7.35
C TYR A 55 -12.76 5.79 -7.80
N GLU A 56 -13.14 7.04 -7.65
CA GLU A 56 -14.35 7.60 -8.27
C GLU A 56 -13.97 8.51 -9.44
N ILE A 57 -14.82 8.54 -10.47
CA ILE A 57 -14.63 9.44 -11.61
C ILE A 57 -15.08 10.84 -11.20
N LYS A 58 -14.24 11.85 -11.48
CA LYS A 58 -14.60 13.25 -11.30
C LYS A 58 -15.75 13.59 -12.25
N ARG A 59 -16.95 13.78 -11.70
CA ARG A 59 -18.09 14.31 -12.44
C ARG A 59 -18.09 15.83 -12.26
N TYR A 60 -17.76 16.52 -13.35
CA TYR A 60 -17.94 17.97 -13.48
C TYR A 60 -19.34 18.28 -13.96
#